data_AF-A0A1C6WH78-F1
#
_entry.id   AF-A0A1C6WH78-F1
#
_cell.length_a   1.000
_cell.length_b   1.000
_cell.length_c   1.000
_cell.angle_alpha   90.00
_cell.angle_beta   90.00
_cell.angle_gamma   90.00
#
_symmetry.space_group_name_H-M   'P 1'
#
loop_
_entity.id
_entity.type
_entity.pdbx_description
1 polymer ?
#
loop_
_entity_poly.entity_id
_entity_poly.type
_entity_poly.pdbx_seq_one_letter_code
_entity_poly.pdbx_strand_id
1 'polypeptide(L)'
;MNKFYIQVALFLLSIFVYANKETLATEVASEENATPQLIYYYSTPEEVYKKYQHRLCVNSRETIHADQVMSEAVKYLEHYATSKDGYKLFSESPDKSLSQYKKKLDDDTNILKINLNIYASNRYDEIVNKYWDPDSPN
;
A
#
# COMPACT_ATOMS: atom_id res chain seq x y z
N MET A 1 33.17 -25.73 -3.27
CA MET A 1 32.44 -24.93 -2.27
C MET A 1 31.02 -24.70 -2.78
N ASN A 2 30.01 -25.21 -2.08
CA ASN A 2 28.64 -25.25 -2.58
C ASN A 2 28.04 -23.82 -2.63
N LYS A 3 27.69 -23.33 -3.81
CA LYS A 3 27.24 -21.94 -4.06
C LYS A 3 26.01 -21.58 -3.22
N PHE A 4 25.20 -22.58 -2.89
CA PHE A 4 24.03 -22.49 -2.02
C PHE A 4 24.37 -22.08 -0.58
N TYR A 5 25.49 -22.57 -0.03
CA TYR A 5 25.88 -22.28 1.35
C TYR A 5 26.30 -20.83 1.55
N ILE A 6 26.95 -20.23 0.54
CA ILE A 6 27.39 -18.82 0.59
C ILE A 6 26.17 -17.89 0.63
N GLN A 7 25.13 -18.20 -0.16
CA GLN A 7 23.90 -17.40 -0.21
C GLN A 7 23.12 -17.46 1.10
N VAL A 8 23.02 -18.65 1.72
CA VAL A 8 22.37 -18.82 3.02
C VAL A 8 23.14 -18.11 4.14
N ALA A 9 24.47 -18.19 4.14
CA ALA A 9 25.30 -17.51 5.13
C ALA A 9 25.19 -15.97 5.05
N LEU A 10 25.15 -15.40 3.83
CA LEU A 10 24.97 -13.97 3.62
C LEU A 10 23.58 -13.48 4.06
N PHE A 11 22.54 -14.29 3.81
CA PHE A 11 21.18 -13.97 4.24
C PHE A 11 21.06 -13.93 5.78
N LEU A 12 21.63 -14.92 6.49
CA LEU A 12 21.64 -14.92 7.95
C LEU A 12 22.44 -13.74 8.54
N LEU A 13 23.57 -13.37 7.93
CA LEU A 13 24.35 -12.19 8.33
C LEU A 13 23.55 -10.88 8.24
N SER A 14 22.71 -10.73 7.22
CA SER A 14 21.86 -9.53 7.06
C SER A 14 20.83 -9.38 8.17
N ILE A 15 20.28 -10.49 8.67
CA ILE A 15 19.31 -10.51 9.78
C ILE A 15 20.00 -10.11 11.09
N PHE A 16 21.22 -10.61 11.34
CA PHE A 16 21.98 -10.22 12.54
C PHE A 16 22.39 -8.74 12.53
N VAL A 17 22.76 -8.17 11.39
CA VAL A 17 23.04 -6.73 11.27
C VAL A 17 21.79 -5.88 11.51
N TYR A 18 20.60 -6.38 11.15
CA TYR A 18 19.33 -5.71 11.39
C TYR A 18 18.90 -5.79 12.87
N ALA A 19 19.06 -6.95 13.51
CA ALA A 19 18.75 -7.14 14.92
C ALA A 19 19.71 -6.39 15.86
N ASN A 20 20.96 -6.14 15.43
CA ASN A 20 21.95 -5.43 16.24
C ASN A 20 21.81 -3.88 16.16
N LYS A 21 20.74 -3.36 15.55
CA LYS A 21 20.39 -1.92 15.59
C LYS A 21 19.49 -1.55 16.76
N GLU A 22 18.95 -2.51 17.51
CA GLU A 22 18.29 -2.25 18.80
C GLU A 22 19.26 -2.55 19.95
N THR A 23 20.11 -1.58 20.30
CA THR A 23 20.53 -1.26 21.68
C THR A 23 21.62 -0.18 21.63
N LEU A 24 21.23 1.07 21.45
CA LEU A 24 21.94 2.19 22.05
C LEU A 24 20.91 3.10 22.70
N ALA A 25 20.64 2.79 23.98
CA ALA A 25 20.08 3.74 24.91
C ALA A 25 21.05 4.93 25.02
N THR A 26 20.82 5.96 24.22
CA THR A 26 21.31 7.30 24.49
C THR A 26 20.08 8.13 24.78
N GLU A 27 19.93 8.46 26.06
CA GLU A 27 19.04 9.51 26.54
C GLU A 27 19.38 10.81 25.81
N VAL A 28 18.63 11.12 24.75
CA VAL A 28 18.67 12.44 24.11
C VAL A 28 17.66 13.29 24.86
N ALA A 29 18.20 14.22 25.64
CA ALA A 29 17.46 15.27 26.30
C ALA A 29 16.37 15.83 25.37
N SER A 30 15.18 15.97 25.94
CA SER A 30 14.01 16.58 25.32
C SER A 30 14.30 18.04 24.96
N GLU A 31 14.98 18.26 23.84
CA GLU A 31 14.82 19.49 23.08
C GLU A 31 13.46 19.41 22.40
N GLU A 32 12.57 20.28 22.85
CA GLU A 32 11.26 20.62 22.31
C GLU A 32 11.43 21.09 20.85
N ASN A 33 11.73 20.14 19.97
CA ASN A 33 11.56 20.30 18.54
C ASN A 33 10.07 20.22 18.32
N ALA A 34 9.42 21.38 18.26
CA ALA A 34 8.06 21.51 17.78
C ALA A 34 7.94 20.65 16.51
N THR A 35 7.29 19.50 16.67
CA THR A 35 6.99 18.59 15.57
C THR A 35 6.28 19.44 14.53
N PRO A 36 6.72 19.44 13.26
CA PRO A 36 5.97 20.13 12.24
C PRO A 36 4.55 19.55 12.31
N GLN A 37 3.57 20.39 12.66
CA GLN A 37 2.17 19.98 12.66
C GLN A 37 1.90 19.37 11.29
N LEU A 38 1.75 18.05 11.24
CA LEU A 38 1.31 17.35 10.04
C LEU A 38 -0.06 17.93 9.73
N ILE A 39 -0.13 18.77 8.71
CA ILE A 39 -1.36 19.50 8.33
C ILE A 39 -2.48 18.50 7.97
N TYR A 40 -2.15 17.22 7.75
CA TYR A 40 -3.10 16.12 7.63
C TYR A 40 -2.61 14.89 8.40
N TYR A 41 -3.23 14.60 9.54
CA TYR A 41 -3.09 13.32 10.22
C TYR A 41 -4.13 12.35 9.64
N TYR A 42 -3.70 11.46 8.75
CA TYR A 42 -4.54 10.34 8.30
C TYR A 42 -4.30 9.16 9.21
N SER A 43 -5.39 8.54 9.69
CA SER A 43 -5.29 7.37 10.53
C SER A 43 -4.56 6.23 9.82
N THR A 44 -3.69 5.53 10.55
CA THR A 44 -3.02 4.36 9.98
C THR A 44 -4.03 3.22 9.78
N PRO A 45 -3.73 2.22 8.92
CA PRO A 45 -4.60 1.07 8.73
C PRO A 45 -4.97 0.36 10.04
N GLU A 46 -4.04 0.29 11.00
CA GLU A 46 -4.27 -0.30 12.32
C GLU A 46 -5.21 0.54 13.17
N GLU A 47 -5.10 1.86 13.12
CA GLU A 47 -6.01 2.78 13.82
C GLU A 47 -7.43 2.69 13.24
N VAL A 48 -7.54 2.69 11.92
CA VAL A 48 -8.81 2.49 11.19
C VAL A 48 -9.41 1.12 11.58
N TYR A 49 -8.62 0.05 11.56
CA TYR A 49 -9.08 -1.28 11.96
C TYR A 49 -9.62 -1.29 13.40
N LYS A 50 -8.87 -0.73 14.36
CA LYS A 50 -9.31 -0.64 15.77
C LYS A 50 -10.60 0.17 15.92
N LYS A 51 -10.72 1.29 15.20
CA LYS A 51 -11.93 2.13 15.17
C LYS A 51 -13.15 1.31 14.70
N TYR A 52 -12.98 0.49 13.66
CA TYR A 52 -14.06 -0.27 13.03
C TYR A 52 -14.24 -1.69 13.55
N GLN A 53 -13.44 -2.13 14.52
CA GLN A 53 -13.49 -3.50 15.06
C GLN A 53 -14.88 -3.90 15.57
N HIS A 54 -15.65 -2.94 16.09
CA HIS A 54 -17.03 -3.14 16.54
C HIS A 54 -18.02 -3.46 15.42
N ARG A 55 -17.66 -3.23 14.16
CA ARG A 55 -18.48 -3.50 12.96
C ARG A 55 -18.13 -4.81 12.25
N LEU A 56 -17.17 -5.56 12.78
CA LEU A 56 -16.78 -6.83 12.18
C LEU A 56 -17.95 -7.81 12.16
N CYS A 57 -18.07 -8.55 11.07
CA CYS A 57 -19.09 -9.59 10.94
C CYS A 57 -18.85 -10.70 11.96
N VAL A 58 -19.87 -11.00 12.76
CA VAL A 58 -19.84 -12.09 13.76
C VAL A 58 -20.12 -13.46 13.14
N ASN A 59 -20.70 -13.50 11.95
CA ASN A 59 -21.03 -14.74 11.25
C ASN A 59 -19.78 -15.27 10.54
N SER A 60 -19.21 -16.35 11.09
CA SER A 60 -17.99 -16.96 10.55
C SER A 60 -18.12 -17.42 9.09
N ARG A 61 -19.31 -17.86 8.66
CA ARG A 61 -19.54 -18.29 7.28
C ARG A 61 -19.46 -17.10 6.32
N GLU A 62 -20.06 -15.97 6.69
CA GLU A 62 -20.00 -14.75 5.88
C GLU A 62 -18.57 -14.21 5.84
N THR A 63 -17.85 -14.23 6.96
CA THR A 63 -16.43 -13.82 7.01
C THR A 63 -15.56 -14.67 6.09
N ILE A 64 -15.71 -16.00 6.11
CA ILE A 64 -14.97 -16.91 5.20
C ILE A 64 -15.30 -16.61 3.74
N HIS A 65 -16.58 -16.38 3.43
CA HIS A 65 -16.99 -16.08 2.07
C HIS A 65 -16.44 -14.71 1.60
N ALA A 66 -16.48 -13.70 2.45
CA ALA A 66 -15.91 -12.39 2.15
C ALA A 66 -14.39 -12.49 1.92
N ASP A 67 -13.67 -13.25 2.74
CA ASP A 67 -12.23 -13.49 2.58
C ASP A 67 -11.91 -14.16 1.24
N GLN A 68 -12.70 -15.16 0.84
CA GLN A 68 -12.55 -15.83 -0.47
C GLN A 68 -12.75 -14.84 -1.63
N VAL A 69 -13.85 -14.08 -1.60
CA VAL A 69 -14.17 -13.11 -2.66
C VAL A 69 -13.11 -12.01 -2.74
N MET A 70 -12.65 -11.49 -1.59
CA MET A 70 -11.60 -10.48 -1.55
C MET A 70 -10.26 -11.01 -2.06
N SER A 71 -9.92 -12.25 -1.70
CA SER A 71 -8.71 -12.93 -2.20
C SER A 71 -8.73 -13.11 -3.72
N GLU A 72 -9.89 -13.41 -4.31
CA GLU A 72 -10.06 -13.46 -5.77
C GLU A 72 -9.97 -12.06 -6.38
N ALA A 73 -10.62 -11.06 -5.79
CA ALA A 73 -10.57 -9.68 -6.25
C ALA A 73 -9.15 -9.14 -6.30
N VAL A 74 -8.32 -9.41 -5.28
CA VAL A 74 -6.90 -8.99 -5.24
C VAL A 74 -6.11 -9.58 -6.42
N LYS A 75 -6.32 -10.86 -6.76
CA LYS A 75 -5.64 -11.50 -7.91
C LYS A 75 -6.01 -10.82 -9.23
N TYR A 76 -7.28 -10.47 -9.40
CA TYR A 76 -7.73 -9.74 -10.59
C TYR A 76 -7.17 -8.32 -10.64
N LEU A 77 -7.14 -7.60 -9.51
CA LEU A 77 -6.54 -6.27 -9.41
C LEU A 77 -5.06 -6.31 -9.78
N GLU A 78 -4.30 -7.28 -9.27
CA GLU A 78 -2.89 -7.48 -9.62
C GLU A 78 -2.71 -7.77 -11.11
N HIS A 79 -3.50 -8.68 -11.67
CA HIS A 79 -3.49 -9.00 -13.09
C HIS A 79 -3.75 -7.76 -13.96
N TYR A 80 -4.80 -6.99 -13.64
CA TYR A 80 -5.15 -5.81 -14.41
C TYR A 80 -4.16 -4.66 -14.21
N ALA A 81 -3.58 -4.49 -13.03
CA ALA A 81 -2.57 -3.48 -12.75
C ALA A 81 -1.29 -3.73 -13.58
N THR A 82 -0.82 -4.97 -13.61
CA THR A 82 0.43 -5.37 -14.28
C THR A 82 0.29 -5.55 -15.79
N SER A 83 -0.89 -5.96 -16.28
CA SER A 83 -1.14 -6.18 -17.70
C SER A 83 -1.15 -4.88 -18.51
N LYS A 84 -0.47 -4.89 -19.65
CA LYS A 84 -0.55 -3.83 -20.67
C LYS A 84 -1.49 -4.18 -21.82
N ASP A 85 -1.96 -5.43 -21.86
CA ASP A 85 -2.72 -5.98 -22.97
C ASP A 85 -4.13 -5.38 -23.05
N GLY A 86 -4.53 -4.96 -24.26
CA GLY A 86 -5.86 -4.41 -24.56
C GLY A 86 -6.13 -2.99 -24.04
N TYR A 87 -5.21 -2.38 -23.29
CA TYR A 87 -5.34 -1.00 -22.82
C TYR A 87 -4.94 0.00 -23.90
N LYS A 88 -5.80 0.99 -24.13
CA LYS A 88 -5.52 2.14 -25.02
C LYS A 88 -5.43 3.41 -24.20
N LEU A 89 -4.49 4.29 -24.54
CA LEU A 89 -4.39 5.61 -23.91
C LEU A 89 -5.68 6.40 -24.19
N PHE A 90 -6.29 6.91 -23.12
CA PHE A 90 -7.54 7.68 -23.16
C PHE A 90 -7.29 9.16 -22.91
N SER A 91 -6.45 9.49 -21.92
CA SER A 91 -6.09 10.87 -21.57
C SER A 91 -4.73 10.89 -20.90
N GLU A 92 -3.95 11.94 -21.11
CA GLU A 92 -2.66 12.17 -20.46
C GLU A 92 -2.52 13.66 -20.14
N SER A 93 -2.03 13.99 -18.94
CA SER A 93 -1.72 15.36 -18.56
C SER A 93 -0.47 15.86 -19.30
N PRO A 94 -0.33 17.17 -19.60
CA PRO A 94 0.82 17.69 -20.34
C PRO A 94 2.18 17.39 -19.69
N ASP A 95 2.22 17.35 -18.36
CA ASP A 95 3.38 17.04 -17.54
C ASP A 95 3.59 15.54 -17.30
N LYS A 96 2.70 14.69 -17.84
CA LYS A 96 2.67 13.23 -17.67
C LYS A 96 2.59 12.77 -16.21
N SER A 97 2.16 13.64 -15.31
CA SER A 97 1.90 13.26 -13.92
C SER A 97 0.69 12.33 -13.80
N LEU A 98 -0.24 12.40 -14.75
CA LEU A 98 -1.44 11.58 -14.79
C LEU A 98 -1.66 11.02 -16.20
N SER A 99 -1.80 9.70 -16.30
CA SER A 99 -2.21 9.02 -17.53
C SER A 99 -3.36 8.05 -17.25
N GLN A 100 -4.35 8.05 -18.15
CA GLN A 100 -5.54 7.21 -18.08
C GLN A 100 -5.59 6.32 -19.29
N TYR A 101 -5.85 5.04 -19.07
CA TYR A 101 -5.98 4.03 -20.10
C TYR A 101 -7.31 3.31 -19.96
N LYS A 102 -7.90 2.94 -21.09
CA LYS A 102 -9.17 2.24 -21.15
C LYS A 102 -9.01 0.93 -21.90
N LYS A 103 -9.50 -0.16 -21.31
CA LYS A 103 -9.65 -1.47 -21.94
C LYS A 103 -11.13 -1.82 -21.98
N LYS A 104 -11.63 -2.25 -23.14
CA LYS A 104 -12.98 -2.81 -23.25
C LYS A 104 -12.92 -4.27 -22.81
N LEU A 105 -13.75 -4.65 -21.83
CA LEU A 105 -13.85 -6.03 -21.34
C LEU A 105 -14.92 -6.79 -22.13
N ASP A 106 -16.09 -6.17 -22.29
CA ASP A 106 -17.23 -6.64 -23.07
C ASP A 106 -17.99 -5.42 -23.64
N ASP A 107 -19.17 -5.63 -24.23
CA ASP A 107 -19.93 -4.56 -24.89
C ASP A 107 -20.36 -3.42 -23.98
N ASP A 108 -20.56 -3.69 -22.69
CA ASP A 108 -21.08 -2.74 -21.71
C ASP A 108 -20.04 -2.33 -20.66
N THR A 109 -18.93 -3.08 -20.56
CA THR A 109 -17.95 -2.93 -19.47
C THR A 109 -16.59 -2.48 -19.99
N ASN A 110 -16.06 -1.44 -19.34
CA ASN A 110 -14.70 -0.97 -19.57
C ASN A 110 -13.91 -0.95 -18.27
N ILE A 111 -12.63 -1.30 -18.37
CA ILE A 111 -11.66 -1.17 -17.29
C ILE A 111 -10.88 0.11 -17.50
N LEU A 112 -10.91 0.99 -16.51
CA LEU A 112 -10.10 2.20 -16.45
C LEU A 112 -8.85 1.92 -15.62
N LYS A 113 -7.68 2.28 -16.16
CA LYS A 113 -6.41 2.28 -15.44
C LYS A 113 -5.90 3.70 -15.35
N ILE A 114 -5.64 4.16 -14.13
CA ILE A 114 -5.10 5.49 -13.86
C ILE A 114 -3.71 5.31 -13.27
N ASN A 115 -2.72 5.86 -13.95
CA ASN A 115 -1.36 5.96 -13.44
C ASN A 115 -1.17 7.39 -12.95
N LEU A 116 -0.81 7.54 -11.68
CA LEU A 116 -0.54 8.81 -11.04
C LEU A 116 0.91 8.81 -10.53
N ASN A 117 1.72 9.73 -11.03
CA ASN A 117 3.08 9.96 -10.58
C ASN A 117 3.06 10.98 -9.44
N ILE A 118 3.41 10.55 -8.24
CA ILE A 118 3.48 11.41 -7.06
C ILE A 118 4.94 11.66 -6.70
N TYR A 119 5.38 12.92 -6.79
CA TYR A 119 6.77 13.32 -6.59
C TYR A 119 7.11 13.69 -5.13
N ALA A 120 6.37 13.12 -4.16
CA ALA A 120 6.56 13.35 -2.73
C ALA A 120 7.03 12.05 -2.07
N SER A 121 8.32 11.72 -2.22
CA SER A 121 8.90 10.44 -1.78
C SER A 121 8.76 10.16 -0.27
N ASN A 122 8.62 11.20 0.55
CA ASN A 122 8.42 11.08 1.99
C ASN A 122 6.95 10.97 2.44
N ARG A 123 5.99 10.95 1.49
CA ARG A 123 4.55 10.96 1.79
C ARG A 123 3.82 9.69 1.37
N TYR A 124 4.56 8.61 1.07
CA TYR A 124 3.94 7.35 0.64
C TYR A 124 2.90 6.86 1.65
N ASP A 125 3.27 6.77 2.92
CA ASP A 125 2.36 6.32 3.98
C ASP A 125 1.17 7.26 4.16
N GLU A 126 1.38 8.57 4.09
CA GLU A 126 0.28 9.56 4.15
C GLU A 126 -0.74 9.36 3.02
N ILE A 127 -0.26 9.10 1.80
CA ILE A 127 -1.10 8.87 0.62
C ILE A 127 -1.88 7.56 0.78
N VAL A 128 -1.21 6.48 1.21
CA VAL A 128 -1.86 5.19 1.46
C VAL A 128 -2.93 5.33 2.55
N ASN A 129 -2.60 5.99 3.66
CA ASN A 129 -3.50 6.19 4.78
C ASN A 129 -4.72 7.03 4.38
N LYS A 130 -4.54 8.07 3.54
CA LYS A 130 -5.66 8.85 2.98
C LYS A 130 -6.65 7.92 2.28
N TYR A 131 -6.20 7.06 1.38
CA TYR A 131 -7.11 6.19 0.61
C TYR A 131 -7.63 4.98 1.39
N TRP A 132 -6.97 4.61 2.48
CA TRP A 132 -7.37 3.48 3.31
C TRP A 132 -8.51 3.82 4.27
N ASP A 133 -8.55 5.05 4.80
CA ASP A 133 -9.62 5.47 5.71
C ASP A 133 -10.91 5.80 4.94
N PRO A 134 -12.01 5.05 5.16
CA PRO A 134 -13.29 5.33 4.50
C PRO A 134 -13.92 6.67 4.92
N ASP A 135 -13.52 7.25 6.05
CA ASP A 135 -13.98 8.57 6.49
C ASP A 135 -13.11 9.72 5.96
N SER A 136 -12.07 9.41 5.17
CA SER A 136 -11.23 10.45 4.59
C SER A 136 -12.04 11.36 3.66
N PRO A 137 -11.91 12.69 3.79
CA PRO A 137 -12.55 13.61 2.86
C PRO A 137 -11.95 13.45 1.45
N ASN A 138 -12.84 13.44 0.45
CA ASN A 138 -12.47 13.33 -0.98
C ASN A 138 -11.65 14.55 -1.44
#